data_AF-A0A812FWJ1-F1
#
_entry.id   AF-A0A812FWJ1-F1
#
_cell.length_a   1.000
_cell.length_b   1.000
_cell.length_c   1.000
_cell.angle_alpha   90.00
_cell.angle_beta   90.00
_cell.angle_gamma   90.00
#
_symmetry.space_group_name_H-M   'P 1'
#
loop_
_entity.id
_entity.type
_entity.pdbx_description
1 polymer ?
#
loop_
_entity_poly.entity_id
_entity_poly.type
_entity_poly.pdbx_seq_one_letter_code
_entity_poly.pdbx_strand_id
1 'polypeptide(L)'
;MDIATITSAYTAIKNIKEISKLALDAKIDSEVSEKIQASIERLGEVQDTLFYIREELLTQQEEKEKLKKELAAVKAELEKVESVVYRAPSYWVVKEEQADDGPFCQPCFDDERKLIRLQGGNNDFWNCRKCKNSFKGPNYVAPQKRVRRSSTWSL
;
A
#
# COMPACT_ATOMS: atom_id res chain seq x y z
N MET A 1 -11.59 4.17 -23.02
CA MET A 1 -10.84 4.67 -24.19
C MET A 1 -9.40 4.85 -23.73
N ASP A 2 -8.42 4.32 -24.44
CA ASP A 2 -7.02 4.40 -24.00
C ASP A 2 -6.30 5.61 -24.63
N ILE A 3 -5.16 5.99 -24.04
CA ILE A 3 -4.33 7.11 -24.52
C ILE A 3 -3.89 6.89 -25.97
N ALA A 4 -3.71 5.62 -26.38
CA ALA A 4 -3.34 5.27 -27.74
C ALA A 4 -4.43 5.65 -28.75
N THR A 5 -5.70 5.39 -28.43
CA THR A 5 -6.85 5.75 -29.26
C THR A 5 -7.02 7.27 -29.40
N ILE A 6 -6.75 8.04 -28.34
CA ILE A 6 -6.81 9.51 -28.40
C ILE A 6 -5.65 10.07 -29.23
N THR A 7 -4.47 9.50 -29.07
CA THR A 7 -3.26 9.91 -29.81
C THR A 7 -3.42 9.64 -31.31
N SER A 8 -4.01 8.50 -31.68
CA SER A 8 -4.29 8.18 -33.08
C SER A 8 -5.37 9.09 -33.67
N ALA A 9 -6.45 9.36 -32.93
CA ALA A 9 -7.50 10.30 -33.34
C ALA A 9 -6.94 11.72 -33.55
N TYR A 10 -6.12 12.23 -32.63
CA TYR A 10 -5.44 13.52 -32.76
C TYR A 10 -4.58 13.58 -34.04
N THR A 11 -3.81 12.52 -34.30
CA THR A 11 -2.95 12.42 -35.49
C THR A 11 -3.77 12.41 -36.78
N ALA A 12 -4.88 11.65 -36.81
CA ALA A 12 -5.78 11.61 -37.95
C ALA A 12 -6.38 12.99 -38.25
N ILE A 13 -6.85 13.70 -37.22
CA ILE A 13 -7.43 15.05 -37.36
C ILE A 13 -6.36 16.05 -37.83
N LYS A 14 -5.12 15.93 -37.34
CA LYS A 14 -3.99 16.75 -37.82
C LYS A 14 -3.77 16.57 -39.32
N ASN A 15 -3.72 15.32 -39.78
CA ASN A 15 -3.53 15.03 -41.21
C ASN A 15 -4.71 15.58 -42.05
N ILE A 16 -5.96 15.43 -41.59
CA ILE A 16 -7.14 15.99 -42.28
C ILE A 16 -7.06 17.51 -42.37
N LYS A 17 -6.61 18.19 -41.30
CA LYS A 17 -6.44 19.64 -41.27
C LYS A 17 -5.35 20.10 -42.25
N GLU A 18 -4.23 19.38 -42.33
CA GLU A 18 -3.16 19.64 -43.30
C GLU A 18 -3.65 19.44 -44.75
N ILE A 19 -4.37 18.36 -45.03
CA ILE A 19 -4.98 18.11 -46.36
C ILE A 19 -5.96 19.23 -46.73
N SER A 20 -6.77 19.69 -45.78
CA SER A 20 -7.77 20.75 -46.01
C SER A 20 -7.12 22.10 -46.31
N LYS A 21 -5.96 22.41 -45.71
CA LYS A 21 -5.17 23.61 -46.04
C LYS A 21 -4.60 23.54 -47.45
N LEU A 22 -4.05 22.38 -47.85
CA LEU A 22 -3.55 22.18 -49.21
C LEU A 22 -4.65 22.34 -50.27
N ALA A 23 -5.89 21.96 -49.94
CA ALA A 23 -7.03 22.16 -50.83
C ALA A 23 -7.35 23.65 -51.03
N LEU A 24 -7.28 24.49 -49.98
CA LEU A 24 -7.47 25.95 -50.10
C LEU A 24 -6.45 26.59 -51.06
N ASP A 25 -5.20 26.13 -51.03
CA ASP A 25 -4.14 26.64 -51.88
C ASP A 25 -4.34 26.31 -53.38
N ALA A 26 -5.19 25.33 -53.70
CA ALA A 26 -5.46 24.85 -55.05
C ALA A 26 -6.39 25.75 -55.90
N LYS A 27 -6.75 26.96 -55.43
CA LYS A 27 -7.63 27.93 -56.11
C LYS A 27 -8.99 27.35 -56.55
N ILE A 28 -9.70 26.76 -55.60
CA ILE A 28 -11.09 26.30 -55.78
C ILE A 28 -12.07 27.48 -55.71
N ASP A 29 -13.33 27.26 -56.07
CA ASP A 29 -14.40 28.24 -55.94
C ASP A 29 -14.48 28.86 -54.53
N SER A 30 -14.87 30.14 -54.48
CA SER A 30 -14.93 30.94 -53.24
C SER A 30 -15.86 30.32 -52.17
N GLU A 31 -17.04 29.85 -52.57
CA GLU A 31 -18.00 29.20 -51.68
C GLU A 31 -17.44 27.91 -51.05
N VAL A 32 -16.65 27.15 -51.82
CA VAL A 32 -16.01 25.92 -51.34
C VAL A 32 -14.90 26.26 -50.34
N SER A 33 -14.16 27.33 -50.60
CA SER A 33 -13.07 27.79 -49.73
C SER A 33 -13.58 28.23 -48.36
N GLU A 34 -14.70 28.96 -48.30
CA GLU A 34 -15.35 29.35 -47.03
C GLU A 34 -15.80 28.14 -46.20
N LYS A 35 -16.40 27.12 -46.84
CA LYS A 35 -16.82 25.88 -46.16
C LYS A 35 -15.64 25.06 -45.63
N ILE A 36 -14.53 25.01 -46.38
CA ILE A 36 -13.30 24.35 -45.95
C ILE A 36 -12.68 25.10 -44.76
N GLN A 37 -12.62 26.43 -44.82
CA GLN A 37 -12.11 27.26 -43.73
C GLN A 37 -12.89 27.04 -42.42
N ALA A 38 -14.22 27.08 -42.49
CA ALA A 38 -15.08 26.78 -41.34
C ALA A 38 -14.87 25.35 -40.79
N SER A 39 -14.55 24.39 -41.67
CA SER A 39 -14.23 23.02 -41.25
C SER A 39 -12.87 22.93 -40.57
N ILE A 40 -11.86 23.67 -41.04
CA ILE A 40 -10.51 23.75 -40.43
C ILE A 40 -10.59 24.33 -39.02
N GLU A 41 -11.42 25.35 -38.80
CA GLU A 41 -11.64 25.96 -37.49
C GLU A 41 -12.24 24.95 -36.51
N ARG A 42 -13.32 24.25 -36.90
CA ARG A 42 -13.91 23.17 -36.10
C ARG A 42 -12.93 22.03 -35.81
N LEU A 43 -12.11 21.64 -36.78
CA LEU A 43 -11.06 20.63 -36.57
C LEU A 43 -10.00 21.12 -35.57
N GLY A 44 -9.75 22.43 -35.49
CA GLY A 44 -8.93 23.04 -34.44
C GLY A 44 -9.54 22.87 -33.05
N GLU A 45 -10.81 23.21 -32.87
CA GLU A 45 -11.52 23.05 -31.59
C GLU A 45 -11.54 21.59 -31.11
N VAL A 46 -11.74 20.65 -32.04
CA VAL A 46 -11.68 19.21 -31.73
C VAL A 46 -10.26 18.76 -31.36
N GLN A 47 -9.21 19.32 -31.98
CA GLN A 47 -7.82 19.05 -31.57
C GLN A 47 -7.52 19.54 -30.16
N ASP A 48 -7.96 20.75 -29.83
CA ASP A 48 -7.70 21.36 -28.52
C ASP A 48 -8.42 20.59 -27.41
N THR A 49 -9.66 20.18 -27.64
CA THR A 49 -10.42 19.34 -26.71
C THR A 49 -9.80 17.94 -26.54
N LEU A 50 -9.33 17.30 -27.62
CA LEU A 50 -8.62 16.02 -27.53
C LEU A 50 -7.29 16.15 -26.76
N PHE A 51 -6.60 17.27 -26.92
CA PHE A 51 -5.37 17.54 -26.18
C PHE A 51 -5.67 17.65 -24.67
N TYR A 52 -6.67 18.44 -24.29
CA TYR A 52 -7.10 18.57 -22.91
C TYR A 52 -7.50 17.22 -22.29
N ILE A 53 -8.32 16.43 -22.98
CA ILE A 53 -8.74 15.10 -22.52
C ILE A 53 -7.54 14.17 -22.35
N ARG A 54 -6.55 14.25 -23.24
CA ARG A 54 -5.33 13.44 -23.16
C ARG A 54 -4.52 13.79 -21.92
N GLU A 55 -4.36 15.07 -21.61
CA GLU A 55 -3.65 15.52 -20.42
C GLU A 55 -4.37 15.06 -19.14
N GLU A 56 -5.68 15.25 -19.07
CA GLU A 56 -6.47 14.83 -17.92
C GLU A 56 -6.38 13.31 -17.68
N LEU A 57 -6.41 12.50 -18.75
CA LEU A 57 -6.23 11.06 -18.65
C LEU A 57 -4.85 10.65 -18.14
N LEU A 58 -3.79 11.37 -18.55
CA LEU A 58 -2.44 11.12 -18.05
C LEU A 58 -2.37 11.39 -16.54
N THR A 59 -2.89 12.53 -16.10
CA THR A 59 -2.95 12.90 -14.67
C THR A 59 -3.74 11.86 -13.86
N GLN A 60 -4.93 11.46 -14.33
CA GLN A 60 -5.73 10.44 -13.66
C GLN A 60 -5.02 9.09 -13.61
N GLN A 61 -4.25 8.73 -14.65
CA GLN A 61 -3.51 7.48 -14.67
C GLN A 61 -2.34 7.48 -13.68
N GLU A 62 -1.65 8.61 -13.54
CA GLU A 62 -0.60 8.80 -12.52
C GLU A 62 -1.17 8.72 -11.10
N GLU A 63 -2.28 9.42 -10.84
CA GLU A 63 -2.96 9.37 -9.54
C GLU A 63 -3.44 7.96 -9.19
N LYS A 64 -4.02 7.25 -10.16
CA LYS A 64 -4.46 5.87 -9.99
C LYS A 64 -3.30 4.95 -9.61
N GLU A 65 -2.16 5.06 -10.30
CA GLU A 65 -0.99 4.25 -9.98
C GLU A 65 -0.38 4.62 -8.61
N LYS A 66 -0.39 5.90 -8.24
CA LYS A 66 0.01 6.34 -6.90
C LYS A 66 -0.89 5.75 -5.82
N LEU A 67 -2.21 5.88 -5.95
CA LEU A 67 -3.19 5.36 -5.00
C LEU A 67 -3.11 3.84 -4.86
N LYS A 68 -2.90 3.11 -5.97
CA LYS A 68 -2.69 1.65 -5.93
C LYS A 68 -1.46 1.28 -5.10
N LYS A 69 -0.35 2.01 -5.23
CA LYS A 69 0.87 1.76 -4.46
C LYS A 69 0.66 2.03 -2.97
N GLU A 70 0.01 3.14 -2.63
CA GLU A 70 -0.33 3.48 -1.24
C GLU A 70 -1.24 2.42 -0.62
N LEU A 71 -2.28 2.00 -1.35
CA LEU A 71 -3.20 0.95 -0.92
C LEU A 71 -2.48 -0.38 -0.71
N ALA A 72 -1.59 -0.77 -1.62
CA ALA A 72 -0.80 -2.00 -1.47
C ALA A 72 0.11 -1.94 -0.24
N ALA A 73 0.75 -0.79 0.03
CA ALA A 73 1.60 -0.61 1.20
C ALA A 73 0.80 -0.73 2.50
N VAL A 74 -0.36 -0.08 2.59
CA VAL A 74 -1.24 -0.13 3.76
C VAL A 74 -1.80 -1.53 3.99
N LYS A 75 -2.21 -2.24 2.92
CA LYS A 75 -2.66 -3.63 3.05
C LYS A 75 -1.56 -4.55 3.57
N ALA A 76 -0.33 -4.42 3.06
CA ALA A 76 0.81 -5.19 3.54
C ALA A 76 1.16 -4.88 5.01
N GLU A 77 0.89 -3.67 5.49
CA GLU A 77 1.00 -3.33 6.90
C GLU A 77 -0.12 -3.94 7.74
N LEU A 78 -1.36 -3.89 7.24
CA LEU A 78 -2.53 -4.46 7.92
C LEU A 78 -2.42 -5.98 8.08
N GLU A 79 -2.01 -6.71 7.05
CA GLU A 79 -1.80 -8.18 7.11
C GLU A 79 -0.78 -8.57 8.20
N LYS A 80 0.26 -7.75 8.42
CA LYS A 80 1.23 -7.96 9.50
C LYS A 80 0.61 -7.78 10.88
N VAL A 81 -0.42 -6.96 11.02
CA VAL A 81 -1.13 -6.73 12.28
C VAL A 81 -2.17 -7.82 12.51
N GLU A 82 -2.91 -8.25 11.48
CA GLU A 82 -3.96 -9.27 11.59
C GLU A 82 -3.42 -10.65 11.97
N SER A 83 -2.19 -10.97 11.57
CA SER A 83 -1.51 -12.21 11.97
C SER A 83 -1.09 -12.24 13.45
N VAL A 84 -1.20 -11.13 14.20
CA VAL A 84 -0.81 -11.06 15.61
C VAL A 84 -1.99 -11.37 16.52
N VAL A 85 -1.97 -12.55 17.14
CA VAL A 85 -3.05 -13.03 18.03
C VAL A 85 -2.58 -13.05 19.48
N TYR A 86 -3.40 -12.48 20.37
CA TYR A 86 -3.16 -12.57 21.81
C TYR A 86 -3.49 -13.98 22.32
N ARG A 87 -2.54 -14.61 23.00
CA ARG A 87 -2.73 -15.87 23.75
C ARG A 87 -2.07 -15.72 25.10
N ALA A 88 -2.88 -15.52 26.13
CA ALA A 88 -2.42 -15.16 27.46
C ALA A 88 -1.24 -16.04 27.93
N PRO A 89 -0.12 -15.43 28.39
CA PRO A 89 0.04 -14.01 28.71
C PRO A 89 0.72 -13.16 27.60
N SER A 90 0.81 -13.62 26.34
CA SER A 90 1.69 -13.03 25.31
C SER A 90 1.02 -12.95 23.93
N TYR A 91 1.62 -12.21 22.99
CA TYR A 91 1.21 -12.24 21.58
C TYR A 91 1.99 -13.29 20.79
N TRP A 92 1.38 -13.77 19.72
CA TRP A 92 1.94 -14.73 18.77
C TRP A 92 1.61 -14.30 17.35
N VAL A 93 2.55 -14.46 16.43
CA VAL A 93 2.32 -14.28 15.00
C VAL A 93 1.90 -15.63 14.42
N VAL A 94 0.64 -15.73 14.01
CA VAL A 94 0.05 -16.93 13.41
C VAL A 94 0.39 -16.97 11.93
N LYS A 95 0.84 -18.12 11.46
CA LYS A 95 1.17 -18.38 10.05
C LYS A 95 0.38 -19.60 9.59
N GLU A 96 -0.28 -19.51 8.44
CA GLU A 96 -1.18 -20.57 7.96
C GLU A 96 -0.48 -21.94 7.77
N GLU A 97 0.79 -21.93 7.34
CA GLU A 97 1.54 -23.14 6.98
C GLU A 97 2.76 -23.41 7.88
N GLN A 98 2.94 -22.65 8.97
CA GLN A 98 4.12 -22.76 9.84
C GLN A 98 3.73 -22.74 11.32
N ALA A 99 4.62 -23.23 12.17
CA ALA A 99 4.48 -23.05 13.60
C ALA A 99 4.38 -21.56 13.95
N ASP A 100 3.48 -21.23 14.88
CA ASP A 100 3.30 -19.87 15.37
C ASP A 100 4.62 -19.30 15.88
N ASP A 101 4.88 -18.05 15.53
CA ASP A 101 6.09 -17.37 15.93
C ASP A 101 5.84 -16.54 17.20
N GLY A 102 6.67 -16.71 18.22
CA GLY A 102 6.51 -16.03 19.51
C GLY A 102 7.33 -16.67 20.63
N PRO A 103 7.06 -16.34 21.90
CA PRO A 103 6.09 -15.34 22.36
C PRO A 103 6.60 -13.88 22.29
N PHE A 104 5.69 -12.93 22.08
CA PHE A 104 5.95 -11.50 22.05
C PHE A 104 5.32 -10.75 23.24
N CYS A 105 5.99 -9.69 23.68
CA CYS A 105 5.63 -8.90 24.85
C CYS A 105 4.30 -8.11 24.67
N GLN A 106 3.27 -8.44 25.45
CA GLN A 106 1.95 -7.77 25.40
C GLN A 106 2.01 -6.25 25.61
N PRO A 107 2.62 -5.71 26.68
CA PRO A 107 2.66 -4.27 26.90
C PRO A 107 3.38 -3.50 25.79
N CYS A 108 4.47 -4.05 25.23
CA CYS A 108 5.19 -3.39 24.14
C CYS A 108 4.42 -3.37 22.83
N PHE A 109 3.55 -4.36 22.61
CA PHE A 109 2.69 -4.39 21.44
C PHE A 109 1.46 -3.50 21.62
N ASP A 110 0.84 -3.49 22.81
CA ASP A 110 -0.35 -2.67 23.06
C ASP A 110 -0.02 -1.17 23.11
N ASP A 111 1.10 -0.78 23.73
CA ASP A 111 1.48 0.63 23.87
C ASP A 111 2.14 1.20 22.62
N GLU A 112 3.00 0.41 21.96
CA GLU A 112 3.89 0.91 20.90
C GLU A 112 3.79 0.13 19.58
N ARG A 113 2.89 -0.87 19.47
CA ARG A 113 2.79 -1.77 18.30
C ARG A 113 4.11 -2.47 17.94
N LYS A 114 4.98 -2.70 18.93
CA LYS A 114 6.29 -3.36 18.74
C LYS A 114 6.26 -4.82 19.19
N LEU A 115 6.49 -5.73 18.24
CA LEU A 115 6.67 -7.16 18.48
C LEU A 115 8.05 -7.46 19.10
N ILE A 116 8.21 -7.17 20.40
CA ILE A 116 9.42 -7.49 21.14
C ILE A 116 9.38 -8.95 21.58
N ARG A 117 10.26 -9.79 21.00
CA ARG A 117 10.35 -11.21 21.37
C ARG A 117 10.76 -11.35 22.83
N LEU A 118 9.97 -12.11 23.58
CA LEU A 118 10.33 -12.44 24.95
C LEU A 118 11.54 -13.38 24.98
N GLN A 119 12.39 -13.20 25.99
CA GLN A 119 13.62 -13.95 26.18
C GLN A 119 13.43 -14.91 27.36
N GLY A 120 14.25 -15.96 27.44
CA GLY A 120 14.13 -16.99 28.47
C GLY A 120 13.35 -18.21 27.98
N GLY A 121 12.33 -18.62 28.74
CA GLY A 121 11.49 -19.79 28.43
C GLY A 121 11.81 -21.02 29.27
N ASN A 122 12.88 -20.98 30.06
CA ASN A 122 13.14 -22.03 31.06
C ASN A 122 12.01 -22.05 32.08
N ASN A 123 11.39 -23.22 32.27
CA ASN A 123 10.23 -23.37 33.14
C ASN A 123 9.09 -22.39 32.78
N ASP A 124 8.93 -22.10 31.49
CA ASP A 124 7.90 -21.21 30.94
C ASP A 124 7.89 -19.80 31.57
N PHE A 125 9.07 -19.36 32.04
CA PHE A 125 9.27 -18.02 32.57
C PHE A 125 9.99 -17.15 31.52
N TRP A 126 9.33 -16.08 31.13
CA TRP A 126 9.72 -15.22 30.03
C TRP A 126 9.96 -13.79 30.50
N ASN A 127 10.89 -13.10 29.87
CA ASN A 127 11.21 -11.71 30.18
C ASN A 127 11.37 -10.85 28.94
N CYS A 128 10.81 -9.65 28.97
CA CYS A 128 11.05 -8.65 27.93
C CYS A 128 12.30 -7.84 28.26
N ARG A 129 13.28 -7.77 27.36
CA ARG A 129 14.49 -6.95 27.57
C ARG A 129 14.25 -5.45 27.37
N LYS A 130 13.13 -5.07 26.75
CA LYS A 130 12.77 -3.67 26.49
C LYS A 130 12.06 -3.02 27.69
N CYS A 131 10.90 -3.56 28.07
CA CYS A 131 10.10 -3.02 29.17
C CYS A 131 10.38 -3.69 30.53
N LYS A 132 11.25 -4.70 30.58
CA LYS A 132 11.70 -5.42 31.79
C LYS A 132 10.59 -6.22 32.50
N ASN A 133 9.39 -6.33 31.93
CA ASN A 133 8.32 -7.16 32.46
C ASN A 133 8.66 -8.65 32.34
N SER A 134 8.07 -9.44 33.24
CA SER A 134 8.18 -10.91 33.26
C SER A 134 6.81 -11.56 33.14
N PHE A 135 6.75 -12.68 32.44
CA PHE A 135 5.54 -13.41 32.10
C PHE A 135 5.73 -14.88 32.47
N LYS A 136 4.68 -15.48 33.02
CA LYS A 136 4.62 -16.91 33.34
C LYS A 136 3.64 -17.53 32.36
N GLY A 137 4.13 -18.39 31.48
CA GLY A 137 3.27 -19.10 30.56
C GLY A 137 2.45 -20.19 31.27
N PRO A 138 1.55 -20.86 30.53
CA PRO A 138 0.64 -21.86 31.07
C PRO A 138 1.32 -23.05 31.77
N ASN A 139 2.56 -23.36 31.41
CA ASN A 139 3.33 -24.50 31.91
C ASN A 139 4.32 -24.11 33.02
N TYR A 140 4.26 -22.88 33.55
CA TYR A 140 5.16 -22.43 34.60
C TYR A 140 4.96 -23.19 35.91
N VAL A 141 6.04 -23.73 36.48
CA VAL A 141 6.04 -24.39 37.79
C VAL A 141 6.77 -23.54 38.83
N ALA A 142 6.10 -23.14 39.90
CA ALA A 142 6.75 -22.35 40.95
C ALA A 142 7.87 -23.15 41.65
N PRO A 143 9.09 -22.60 41.83
CA PRO A 143 10.16 -23.30 42.53
C PRO A 143 9.79 -23.53 44.00
N GLN A 144 10.01 -24.75 44.49
CA GLN A 144 9.72 -25.07 45.90
C GLN A 144 10.66 -24.27 46.82
N LYS A 145 10.08 -23.52 47.76
CA LYS A 145 10.85 -22.83 48.80
C LYS A 145 11.53 -23.88 49.68
N ARG A 146 12.86 -23.98 49.63
CA ARG A 146 13.61 -24.75 50.62
C ARG A 146 13.45 -24.05 51.98
N VAL A 147 12.61 -24.60 52.85
CA VAL A 147 12.54 -24.18 54.25
C VAL A 147 13.90 -24.48 54.86
N ARG A 148 14.71 -23.44 55.11
CA ARG A 148 15.92 -23.58 55.92
C ARG A 148 15.46 -23.90 57.34
N ARG A 149 15.49 -25.17 57.74
CA ARG A 149 15.37 -25.55 59.15
C ARG A 149 16.58 -24.95 59.86
N SER A 150 16.38 -23.90 60.66
CA SER A 150 17.42 -23.38 61.53
C SER A 150 17.76 -24.47 62.54
N SER A 151 18.97 -25.03 62.48
CA SER A 151 19.45 -25.92 63.52
C SER A 151 19.79 -25.08 64.74
N THR A 152 18.84 -24.92 65.67
CA THR A 152 19.15 -24.52 67.04
C THR A 152 19.94 -25.64 67.69
N TRP A 153 21.27 -25.51 67.69
CA TRP A 153 22.13 -26.27 68.58
C TRP A 153 22.02 -25.63 69.96
N SER A 154 21.46 -26.36 70.93
CA SER A 154 21.54 -26.00 72.34
C SER A 154 22.83 -26.59 72.90
N LEU A 155 23.62 -25.74 73.54
CA LEU A 155 24.84 -26.09 74.31
C LEU A 155 24.46 -26.75 75.64
#